data_AF-A0A0E0F7W2-F1
#
_entry.id   AF-A0A0E0F7W2-F1
#
_cell.length_a   1.000
_cell.length_b   1.000
_cell.length_c   1.000
_cell.angle_alpha   90.00
_cell.angle_beta   90.00
_cell.angle_gamma   90.00
#
_symmetry.space_group_name_H-M   'P 1'
#
loop_
_entity.id
_entity.type
_entity.pdbx_description
1 polymer ?
#
loop_
_entity_poly.entity_id
_entity_poly.type
_entity_poly.pdbx_seq_one_letter_code
_entity_poly.pdbx_strand_id
1 'polypeptide(L)' 'MPDLWRAVDMECRDEVASFEDDDALCAMAKVAVDRSDARLEVFKGTRFVCDELLKYIGTGGVMY' A
#
# COMPACT_ATOMS: atom_id res chain seq x y z
N MET A 1 18.60 -0.30 -5.42
CA MET A 1 18.12 0.31 -4.16
C MET A 1 17.45 -0.78 -3.33
N PRO A 2 18.18 -1.45 -2.41
CA PRO A 2 17.66 -2.58 -1.64
C PRO A 2 16.54 -2.22 -0.65
N ASP A 3 16.46 -0.95 -0.24
CA ASP A 3 15.59 -0.50 0.85
C ASP A 3 14.22 0.02 0.39
N LEU A 4 14.05 0.30 -0.91
CA LEU A 4 12.82 0.87 -1.47
C LEU A 4 11.61 -0.07 -1.32
N TRP A 5 11.85 -1.37 -1.14
CA TRP A 5 10.82 -2.41 -1.11
C TRP A 5 10.43 -2.84 0.31
N ARG A 6 11.13 -2.33 1.34
CA ARG A 6 10.86 -2.64 2.75
C ARG A 6 9.84 -1.72 3.40
N ALA A 7 9.61 -0.54 2.83
CA ALA A 7 8.64 0.42 3.33
C ALA A 7 7.83 1.01 2.19
N VAL A 8 6.50 1.01 2.34
CA VAL A 8 5.56 1.70 1.46
C VAL A 8 5.00 2.89 2.23
N ASP A 9 5.38 4.09 1.80
CA ASP A 9 4.87 5.35 2.35
C ASP A 9 3.84 5.94 1.38
N MET A 10 2.58 5.80 1.73
CA MET A 10 1.43 6.33 1.01
C MET A 10 0.68 7.34 1.90
N GLU A 11 1.35 7.92 2.91
CA GLU A 11 0.79 9.08 3.59
C GLU A 11 0.61 10.18 2.55
N CYS A 12 -0.64 10.55 2.30
CA CYS A 12 -0.96 11.58 1.34
C CYS A 12 -0.32 12.90 1.78
N ARG A 13 0.83 13.25 1.21
CA ARG A 13 1.32 14.63 1.16
C ARG A 13 0.28 15.45 0.38
N ASP A 14 0.06 16.72 0.71
CA ASP A 14 -1.05 17.55 0.20
C ASP A 14 -1.32 17.48 -1.33
N GLU A 15 -0.35 17.07 -2.15
CA GLU A 15 -0.44 16.86 -3.60
C GLU A 15 -1.24 15.62 -4.03
N VAL A 16 -1.22 14.52 -3.26
CA VAL A 16 -2.01 13.28 -3.53
C VAL A 16 -3.45 13.39 -3.03
N ALA A 17 -3.78 14.46 -2.30
CA ALA A 17 -5.14 14.72 -1.80
C ALA A 17 -6.16 15.02 -2.90
N SER A 18 -5.71 15.16 -4.16
CA SER A 18 -6.55 15.36 -5.34
C SER A 18 -7.04 14.06 -5.98
N PHE A 19 -6.57 12.89 -5.54
CA PHE A 19 -7.22 11.62 -5.85
C PHE A 19 -8.43 11.49 -4.93
N GLU A 20 -9.62 11.83 -5.44
CA GLU A 20 -10.90 11.54 -4.76
C GLU A 20 -11.27 10.04 -4.79
N ASP A 21 -10.37 9.20 -5.31
CA ASP A 21 -10.61 7.79 -5.57
C ASP A 21 -9.79 6.92 -4.61
N ASP A 22 -10.39 6.63 -3.45
CA ASP A 22 -9.85 5.70 -2.46
C ASP A 22 -9.62 4.30 -3.07
N ASP A 23 -10.43 3.90 -4.07
CA ASP A 23 -10.25 2.61 -4.75
C ASP A 23 -8.98 2.59 -5.59
N ALA A 24 -8.66 3.69 -6.27
CA ALA A 24 -7.40 3.84 -7.01
C ALA A 24 -6.18 3.79 -6.07
N LEU A 25 -6.23 4.46 -4.93
CA LEU A 25 -5.16 4.43 -3.93
C LEU A 25 -4.99 3.02 -3.33
N CYS A 26 -6.10 2.32 -3.07
CA CYS A 26 -6.08 0.93 -2.62
C CYS A 26 -5.46 0.00 -3.66
N ALA A 27 -5.80 0.15 -4.94
CA ALA A 27 -5.19 -0.61 -6.03
C ALA A 27 -3.69 -0.36 -6.15
N MET A 28 -3.25 0.90 -6.03
CA MET A 28 -1.82 1.25 -6.02
C MET A 28 -1.08 0.62 -4.84
N ALA A 29 -1.70 0.62 -3.66
CA ALA A 29 -1.12 -0.01 -2.48
C ALA A 29 -0.96 -1.53 -2.65
N LYS A 30 -1.97 -2.23 -3.19
CA LYS A 30 -1.86 -3.67 -3.51
C LYS A 30 -0.68 -3.95 -4.45
N VAL A 31 -0.55 -3.16 -5.51
CA VAL A 31 0.56 -3.28 -6.46
C VAL A 31 1.93 -3.02 -5.80
N ALA A 32 2.02 -2.07 -4.87
CA ALA A 32 3.24 -1.79 -4.13
C ALA A 32 3.62 -2.96 -3.19
N VAL A 33 2.62 -3.57 -2.55
CA VAL A 33 2.78 -4.78 -1.72
C VAL A 33 3.28 -5.95 -2.56
N ASP A 34 2.69 -6.21 -3.73
CA ASP A 34 3.11 -7.31 -4.61
C ASP A 34 4.56 -7.15 -5.06
N ARG A 35 4.95 -5.91 -5.38
CA ARG A 35 6.33 -5.59 -5.78
C ARG A 35 7.33 -5.68 -4.63
N SER A 36 6.87 -5.74 -3.38
CA SER A 36 7.74 -5.93 -2.22
C SER A 36 8.28 -7.34 -2.11
N ASP A 37 7.76 -8.31 -2.88
CA ASP A 37 8.16 -9.72 -2.84
C ASP A 37 8.09 -10.31 -1.42
N ALA A 38 7.00 -10.00 -0.70
CA ALA A 38 6.78 -10.34 0.71
C ALA A 38 7.82 -9.79 1.70
N ARG A 39 8.61 -8.78 1.31
CA ARG A 39 9.62 -8.12 2.15
C ARG A 39 9.15 -6.78 2.71
N LEU A 40 7.86 -6.49 2.62
CA LEU A 40 7.26 -5.30 3.20
C LEU A 40 7.30 -5.38 4.73
N GLU A 41 8.04 -4.46 5.35
CA GLU A 41 8.20 -4.37 6.79
C GLU A 41 7.35 -3.22 7.38
N VAL A 42 7.10 -2.16 6.60
CA VAL A 42 6.34 -0.97 7.04
C VAL A 42 5.38 -0.50 5.95
N PHE A 43 4.11 -0.27 6.31
CA PHE A 43 3.12 0.39 5.46
C PHE A 43 2.58 1.63 6.18
N LYS A 44 2.58 2.79 5.51
CA LYS A 44 1.97 4.02 6.03
C LYS A 44 0.89 4.54 5.08
N GLY A 45 -0.27 4.88 5.61
CA GLY A 45 -1.39 5.44 4.87
C GLY A 45 -2.50 5.88 5.82
N THR A 46 -3.33 6.84 5.41
CA THR A 46 -4.29 7.51 6.30
C THR A 46 -5.73 7.57 5.78
N ARG A 47 -5.96 7.74 4.47
CA ARG A 47 -7.32 7.94 3.92
C ARG A 47 -8.03 6.68 3.42
N PHE A 48 -7.32 5.82 2.70
CA PHE A 48 -7.89 4.70 1.94
C PHE A 48 -7.62 3.33 2.58
N VAL A 49 -7.14 3.31 3.83
CA VAL A 49 -6.80 2.07 4.53
C VAL A 49 -8.07 1.37 4.99
N CYS A 50 -8.47 0.33 4.27
CA CYS A 50 -9.64 -0.49 4.58
C CYS A 50 -9.25 -1.88 5.12
N ASP A 51 -10.20 -2.59 5.74
CA ASP A 51 -9.99 -3.94 6.27
C ASP A 51 -9.53 -4.94 5.21
N GLU A 52 -9.98 -4.78 3.96
CA GLU A 52 -9.55 -5.62 2.85
C GLU A 52 -8.06 -5.40 2.54
N LEU A 53 -7.61 -4.15 2.50
CA LEU A 53 -6.21 -3.80 2.27
C LEU A 53 -5.31 -4.28 3.42
N LEU A 54 -5.75 -4.13 4.67
CA LEU A 54 -5.02 -4.64 5.83
C LEU A 54 -4.87 -6.16 5.80
N LYS A 55 -5.93 -6.88 5.42
CA LYS A 55 -5.87 -8.34 5.21
C LYS A 55 -4.90 -8.70 4.08
N TYR A 56 -4.93 -7.97 2.96
CA TYR A 56 -4.05 -8.18 1.81
C TYR A 56 -2.56 -8.02 2.18
N ILE A 57 -2.24 -6.97 2.95
CA ILE A 57 -0.87 -6.72 3.44
C ILE A 57 -0.45 -7.83 4.41
N GLY A 58 -1.32 -8.19 5.36
CA GLY A 58 -1.05 -9.21 6.37
C GLY A 58 -0.85 -10.62 5.82
N THR A 59 -1.39 -10.92 4.63
CA THR A 59 -1.16 -12.20 3.93
C THR A 59 0.00 -12.15 2.93
N GLY A 60 0.71 -11.02 2.80
CA GLY A 60 1.91 -10.89 1.97
C GLY A 60 1.63 -10.76 0.47
N GLY A 61 0.45 -10.27 0.07
CA GLY A 61 0.14 -10.04 -1.35
C GLY A 61 -0.12 -11.31 -2.17
N VAL A 62 -0.64 -12.37 -1.55
CA VAL A 62 -1.10 -13.55 -2.29
C VAL A 62 -2.40 -14.05 -1.67
N MET A 63 -3.52 -13.80 -2.35
CA MET A 63 -4.75 -14.57 -2.17
C MET A 63 -4.87 -15.44 -3.43
N TYR A 64 -4.87 -16.76 -3.25
CA TYR A 64 -5.16 -17.73 -4.32
C TYR A 64 -6.53 -17.48 -4.94
#